data_AF-A0AAW6GMY3-F1
#
_entry.id   AF-A0AAW6GMY3-F1
#
_cell.length_a   1.000
_cell.length_b   1.000
_cell.length_c   1.000
_cell.angle_alpha   90.00
_cell.angle_beta   90.00
_cell.angle_gamma   90.00
#
_symmetry.space_group_name_H-M   'P 1'
#
loop_
_entity.id
_entity.type
_entity.pdbx_description
1 polymer ?
#
loop_
_entity_poly.entity_id
_entity_poly.type
_entity_poly.pdbx_seq_one_letter_code
_entity_poly.pdbx_strand_id
1 'polypeptide(L)'
;MADDIKENEMTSVSSVNYVRALKGKDSVLVTPSSLMTQIGILHTSFSLSPGEQYELPYKSGLIMIQNSNRSHEKAVATLYGSGNGTVIVPSSTIQFFSEEIGKVCVFNNGENTKYIIKNTRNESQNIIITFIE
;
A
#
# COMPACT_ATOMS: atom_id res chain seq x y z
N MET A 1 34.71 5.21 13.46
CA MET A 1 33.83 4.17 12.88
C MET A 1 33.03 3.63 14.05
N ALA A 2 31.70 3.54 13.92
CA ALA A 2 30.94 2.83 14.96
C ALA A 2 31.21 1.35 14.75
N ASP A 3 31.86 0.70 15.71
CA ASP A 3 32.08 -0.74 15.68
C ASP A 3 30.72 -1.45 15.68
N ASP A 4 30.58 -2.49 14.85
CA ASP A 4 29.37 -3.30 14.81
C ASP A 4 29.15 -3.94 16.21
N ILE A 5 27.96 -3.73 16.77
CA ILE A 5 27.60 -4.28 18.08
C ILE A 5 27.39 -5.78 17.92
N LYS A 6 28.05 -6.60 18.74
CA LYS A 6 27.80 -8.04 18.75
C LYS A 6 26.35 -8.30 19.14
N GLU A 7 25.69 -9.27 18.52
CA GLU A 7 24.27 -9.55 18.76
C GLU A 7 23.94 -9.74 20.26
N ASN A 8 24.83 -10.38 21.01
CA ASN A 8 24.68 -10.62 22.46
C ASN A 8 24.80 -9.34 23.32
N GLU A 9 25.20 -8.22 22.74
CA GLU A 9 25.29 -6.90 23.38
C GLU A 9 24.14 -5.97 22.97
N MET A 10 23.24 -6.43 22.08
CA MET A 10 22.04 -5.67 21.71
C MET A 10 20.95 -5.77 22.79
N THR A 11 20.28 -4.65 23.05
CA THR A 11 19.10 -4.63 23.93
C THR A 11 17.95 -5.36 23.24
N SER A 12 17.39 -6.37 23.91
CA SER A 12 16.18 -7.04 23.44
C SER A 12 14.99 -6.09 23.48
N VAL A 13 14.30 -5.95 22.35
CA VAL A 13 13.13 -5.09 22.17
C VAL A 13 12.03 -5.85 21.43
N SER A 14 10.77 -5.55 21.70
CA SER A 14 9.61 -6.21 21.05
C SER A 14 9.35 -5.70 19.62
N SER A 15 9.88 -4.53 19.27
CA SER A 15 9.83 -3.96 17.93
C SER A 15 10.98 -2.98 17.71
N VAL A 16 11.33 -2.73 16.45
CA VAL A 16 12.37 -1.77 16.06
C VAL A 16 11.79 -0.63 15.26
N ASN A 17 12.23 0.60 15.55
CA ASN A 17 11.85 1.78 14.76
C ASN A 17 12.66 1.88 13.47
N TYR A 18 13.88 1.35 13.46
CA TYR A 18 14.82 1.42 12.36
C TYR A 18 15.63 0.13 12.25
N VAL A 19 15.99 -0.21 11.01
CA VAL A 19 17.05 -1.16 10.68
C VAL A 19 18.30 -0.36 10.36
N ARG A 20 19.44 -0.75 10.94
CA ARG A 20 20.74 -0.15 10.61
C ARG A 20 21.35 -0.91 9.43
N ALA A 21 21.84 -0.18 8.45
CA ALA A 21 22.53 -0.73 7.29
C ALA A 21 23.80 0.09 6.98
N LEU A 22 24.67 -0.45 6.14
CA LEU A 22 25.83 0.26 5.61
C LEU A 22 25.55 0.66 4.15
N LYS A 23 25.69 1.94 3.84
CA LYS A 23 25.75 2.47 2.48
C LYS A 23 27.21 2.79 2.17
N GLY A 24 27.94 1.82 1.65
CA GLY A 24 29.40 1.91 1.56
C GLY A 24 30.04 1.91 2.95
N LYS A 25 30.72 2.99 3.32
CA LYS A 25 31.32 3.16 4.67
C LYS A 25 30.41 3.92 5.65
N ASP A 26 29.29 4.45 5.18
CA ASP A 26 28.39 5.26 6.00
C ASP A 26 27.30 4.39 6.62
N SER A 27 27.12 4.53 7.93
CA SER A 27 26.01 3.88 8.63
C SER A 27 24.74 4.69 8.43
N VAL A 28 23.69 4.03 7.94
CA VAL A 28 22.38 4.63 7.68
C VAL A 28 21.29 3.91 8.50
N LEU A 29 20.25 4.66 8.83
CA LEU A 29 19.03 4.12 9.44
C LEU A 29 17.92 4.12 8.39
N VAL A 30 17.25 2.98 8.24
CA VAL A 30 16.13 2.79 7.32
C VAL A 30 14.93 2.31 8.12
N THR A 31 13.75 2.90 7.91
CA THR A 31 12.54 2.41 8.56
C THR A 31 12.14 1.06 7.95
N PRO A 32 11.53 0.15 8.72
CA PRO A 32 10.99 -1.09 8.17
C PRO A 32 10.04 -0.87 6.98
N SER A 33 9.24 0.20 7.00
CA SER A 33 8.33 0.55 5.89
C SER A 33 9.07 0.93 4.61
N SER A 34 10.13 1.74 4.69
CA SER A 34 10.94 2.10 3.52
C SER A 34 11.64 0.89 2.91
N LEU A 35 12.10 -0.04 3.74
CA LEU A 35 12.69 -1.29 3.27
C LEU A 35 11.66 -2.16 2.51
N MET A 36 10.44 -2.28 3.02
CA MET A 36 9.36 -2.99 2.33
C MET A 36 9.04 -2.36 0.97
N THR A 37 8.93 -1.03 0.90
CA THR A 37 8.66 -0.34 -0.37
C THR A 37 9.77 -0.52 -1.40
N GLN A 38 11.04 -0.63 -0.96
CA GLN A 38 12.16 -0.92 -1.86
C GLN A 38 12.09 -2.31 -2.49
N ILE A 39 11.43 -3.28 -1.85
CA ILE A 39 11.22 -4.63 -2.39
C ILE A 39 9.83 -4.80 -3.01
N GLY A 40 9.16 -3.69 -3.35
CA GLY A 40 7.88 -3.73 -4.06
C GLY A 40 6.65 -3.91 -3.16
N ILE A 41 6.77 -3.78 -1.83
CA ILE A 41 5.66 -4.00 -0.89
C ILE A 41 5.27 -2.68 -0.20
N LEU A 42 4.04 -2.25 -0.42
CA LEU A 42 3.41 -1.15 0.32
C LEU A 42 2.32 -1.70 1.23
N HIS A 43 2.42 -1.45 2.54
CA HIS A 43 1.30 -1.63 3.47
C HIS A 43 1.04 -0.30 4.18
N THR A 44 -0.17 0.22 4.08
CA THR A 44 -0.53 1.51 4.69
C THR A 44 -2.02 1.63 4.98
N SER A 45 -2.36 2.56 5.86
CA SER A 45 -3.73 2.93 6.20
C SER A 45 -3.88 4.45 6.17
N PHE A 46 -4.95 4.94 5.56
CA PHE A 46 -5.22 6.38 5.43
C PHE A 46 -6.72 6.64 5.33
N SER A 47 -7.12 7.90 5.50
CA SER A 47 -8.50 8.34 5.28
C SER A 47 -8.58 9.12 3.98
N LEU A 48 -9.63 8.90 3.19
CA LEU A 48 -9.95 9.66 1.99
C LEU A 48 -11.26 10.43 2.21
N SER A 49 -11.20 11.75 2.12
CA SER A 49 -12.38 12.61 2.03
C SER A 49 -13.20 12.35 0.74
N PRO A 50 -14.45 12.81 0.68
CA PRO A 50 -15.27 12.69 -0.53
C PRO A 50 -14.55 13.24 -1.78
N GLY A 51 -14.43 12.41 -2.82
CA GLY A 51 -13.75 12.75 -4.07
C GLY A 51 -12.22 12.69 -4.03
N GLU A 52 -11.62 12.52 -2.85
CA GLU A 52 -10.17 12.45 -2.68
C GLU A 52 -9.60 11.18 -3.33
N GLN A 53 -8.34 11.30 -3.78
CA GLN A 53 -7.61 10.25 -4.49
C GLN A 53 -6.27 10.00 -3.83
N TYR A 54 -5.86 8.73 -3.82
CA TYR A 54 -4.52 8.31 -3.45
C TYR A 54 -3.88 7.55 -4.61
N GLU A 55 -2.74 8.04 -5.10
CA GLU A 55 -1.98 7.37 -6.16
C GLU A 55 -1.12 6.24 -5.58
N LEU A 56 -1.25 5.04 -6.15
CA LEU A 56 -0.44 3.89 -5.79
C LEU A 56 0.98 3.99 -6.39
N PRO A 57 2.01 3.45 -5.73
CA PRO A 57 3.40 3.60 -6.16
C PRO A 57 3.73 2.84 -7.46
N TYR A 58 3.05 1.71 -7.73
CA TYR A 58 3.33 0.81 -8.85
C TYR A 58 2.21 0.80 -9.90
N LYS A 59 2.54 0.33 -11.11
CA LYS A 59 1.65 0.32 -12.27
C LYS A 59 0.94 -1.01 -12.50
N SER A 60 1.43 -2.06 -11.88
CA SER A 60 0.91 -3.42 -11.91
C SER A 60 1.23 -4.13 -10.60
N GLY A 61 0.60 -5.27 -10.36
CA GLY A 61 0.90 -6.11 -9.21
C GLY A 61 -0.33 -6.77 -8.59
N LEU A 62 -0.26 -7.11 -7.31
CA LEU A 62 -1.35 -7.67 -6.52
C LEU A 62 -1.77 -6.68 -5.44
N ILE A 63 -3.04 -6.25 -5.45
CA ILE A 63 -3.60 -5.38 -4.42
C ILE A 63 -4.61 -6.12 -3.55
N MET A 64 -4.50 -5.87 -2.25
CA MET A 64 -5.50 -6.19 -1.24
C MET A 64 -5.94 -4.88 -0.60
N ILE A 65 -7.24 -4.59 -0.62
CA ILE A 65 -7.81 -3.33 -0.14
C ILE A 65 -9.01 -3.60 0.75
N GLN A 66 -9.13 -2.81 1.81
CA GLN A 66 -10.24 -2.86 2.75
C GLN A 66 -10.77 -1.46 3.01
N ASN A 67 -12.09 -1.32 2.99
CA ASN A 67 -12.79 -0.16 3.53
C ASN A 67 -13.22 -0.44 4.98
N SER A 68 -12.41 -0.01 5.94
CA SER A 68 -12.56 -0.40 7.35
C SER A 68 -13.74 0.28 8.07
N ASN A 69 -14.36 1.31 7.48
CA ASN A 69 -15.59 1.90 8.03
C ASN A 69 -16.83 1.02 7.80
N ARG A 70 -16.83 0.23 6.73
CA ARG A 70 -18.04 -0.44 6.25
C ARG A 70 -17.92 -1.96 6.26
N SER A 71 -16.71 -2.50 6.09
CA SER A 71 -16.50 -3.94 6.04
C SER A 71 -15.19 -4.36 6.70
N HIS A 72 -15.23 -5.55 7.31
CA HIS A 72 -14.04 -6.26 7.76
C HIS A 72 -13.44 -7.17 6.68
N GLU A 73 -14.12 -7.29 5.54
CA GLU A 73 -13.66 -8.07 4.38
C GLU A 73 -12.62 -7.30 3.56
N LYS A 74 -11.77 -8.05 2.86
CA LYS A 74 -10.76 -7.51 1.96
C LYS A 74 -11.11 -7.87 0.53
N ALA A 75 -11.11 -6.88 -0.35
CA ALA A 75 -11.17 -7.09 -1.78
C ALA A 75 -9.75 -7.33 -2.31
N VAL A 76 -9.59 -8.22 -3.28
CA VAL A 76 -8.29 -8.61 -3.83
C VAL A 76 -8.34 -8.66 -5.35
N ALA A 77 -7.36 -8.06 -6.01
CA ALA A 77 -7.25 -8.10 -7.47
C ALA A 77 -5.78 -8.09 -7.94
N THR A 78 -5.51 -8.70 -9.10
CA THR A 78 -4.29 -8.45 -9.86
C THR A 78 -4.49 -7.23 -10.76
N LEU A 79 -3.58 -6.28 -10.73
CA LEU A 79 -3.57 -5.06 -11.55
C LEU A 79 -2.55 -5.21 -12.67
N TYR A 80 -2.94 -4.96 -13.91
CA TYR A 80 -2.04 -5.04 -15.07
C TYR A 80 -1.69 -3.63 -15.56
N GLY A 81 -0.49 -3.46 -16.10
CA GLY A 81 -0.06 -2.16 -16.65
C GLY A 81 -0.96 -1.64 -17.77
N SER A 82 -1.73 -2.51 -18.42
CA SER A 82 -2.76 -2.17 -19.42
C SER A 82 -4.01 -1.48 -18.86
N GLY A 83 -4.16 -1.39 -17.53
CA GLY A 83 -5.32 -0.76 -16.88
C GLY A 83 -6.50 -1.69 -16.57
N ASN A 84 -6.35 -2.98 -16.83
CA ASN A 84 -7.30 -4.03 -16.47
C ASN A 84 -6.67 -5.01 -15.48
N GLY A 85 -7.33 -6.15 -15.25
CA GLY A 85 -6.85 -7.13 -14.31
C GLY A 85 -7.88 -8.21 -14.01
N THR A 86 -7.64 -8.96 -12.94
CA THR A 86 -8.52 -10.02 -12.47
C THR A 86 -8.90 -9.75 -11.02
N VAL A 87 -10.20 -9.67 -10.74
CA VAL A 87 -10.71 -9.62 -9.37
C VAL A 87 -10.72 -11.05 -8.82
N ILE A 88 -9.94 -11.28 -7.76
CA ILE A 88 -9.83 -12.59 -7.09
C ILE A 88 -10.88 -12.69 -5.99
N VAL A 89 -11.02 -11.63 -5.19
CA VAL A 89 -12.03 -11.53 -4.13
C VAL A 89 -12.80 -10.23 -4.33
N PRO A 90 -14.08 -10.30 -4.75
CA PRO A 90 -14.90 -9.11 -4.95
C PRO A 90 -15.36 -8.51 -3.61
N SER A 91 -15.83 -7.27 -3.64
CA SER A 91 -16.49 -6.62 -2.50
C SER A 91 -17.65 -5.77 -2.99
N SER A 92 -18.68 -5.61 -2.16
CA SER A 92 -19.78 -4.68 -2.41
C SER A 92 -19.37 -3.20 -2.21
N THR A 93 -18.25 -2.94 -1.54
CA THR A 93 -17.80 -1.57 -1.19
C THR A 93 -16.61 -1.08 -2.01
N ILE A 94 -15.90 -1.98 -2.69
CA ILE A 94 -14.74 -1.70 -3.52
C ILE A 94 -15.07 -2.02 -4.98
N GLN A 95 -14.74 -1.10 -5.88
CA GLN A 95 -14.81 -1.32 -7.33
C GLN A 95 -13.40 -1.34 -7.91
N PHE A 96 -13.10 -2.31 -8.78
CA PHE A 96 -11.85 -2.33 -9.54
C PHE A 96 -12.09 -1.97 -11.01
N PHE A 97 -11.08 -1.37 -11.63
CA PHE A 97 -10.98 -1.09 -13.07
C PHE A 97 -12.00 -0.10 -13.65
N SER A 98 -12.85 0.48 -12.81
CA SER A 98 -13.78 1.53 -13.20
C SER A 98 -14.15 2.40 -12.01
N GLU A 99 -14.63 3.62 -12.30
CA GLU A 99 -15.27 4.46 -11.31
C GLU A 99 -16.76 4.06 -11.15
N GLU A 100 -17.23 3.93 -9.91
CA GLU A 100 -18.63 3.68 -9.58
C GLU A 100 -19.03 4.49 -8.34
N ILE A 101 -20.10 5.27 -8.48
CA ILE A 101 -20.59 6.16 -7.42
C ILE A 101 -20.96 5.34 -6.18
N GLY A 102 -20.57 5.84 -5.01
CA GLY A 102 -20.88 5.19 -3.74
C GLY A 102 -19.92 4.04 -3.39
N LYS A 103 -18.78 3.92 -4.07
CA LYS A 103 -17.73 2.93 -3.76
C LYS A 103 -16.36 3.57 -3.61
N VAL A 104 -15.43 2.81 -3.03
CA VAL A 104 -14.00 3.11 -3.15
C VAL A 104 -13.52 2.43 -4.42
N CYS A 105 -13.03 3.21 -5.38
CA CYS A 105 -12.70 2.73 -6.71
C CYS A 105 -11.20 2.64 -6.89
N VAL A 106 -10.71 1.57 -7.51
CA VAL A 106 -9.30 1.35 -7.84
C VAL A 106 -9.19 1.21 -9.35
N PHE A 107 -8.68 2.23 -10.03
CA PHE A 107 -8.58 2.27 -11.49
C PHE A 107 -7.38 3.12 -11.90
N ASN A 108 -7.01 3.14 -13.18
CA ASN A 108 -5.95 3.99 -13.70
C ASN A 108 -6.49 4.91 -14.81
N ASN A 109 -5.73 5.97 -15.13
CA ASN A 109 -6.18 7.02 -16.07
C ASN A 109 -5.69 6.81 -17.52
N GLY A 110 -5.09 5.66 -17.82
CA GLY A 110 -4.56 5.33 -19.14
C GLY A 110 -3.51 4.22 -19.11
N GLU A 111 -3.13 3.70 -20.27
CA GLU A 111 -2.16 2.62 -20.38
C GLU A 111 -0.82 2.98 -19.70
N ASN A 112 -0.28 2.04 -18.94
CA ASN A 112 0.99 2.15 -18.21
C ASN A 112 1.06 3.37 -17.27
N THR A 113 -0.10 3.82 -16.76
CA THR A 113 -0.21 4.79 -15.67
C THR A 113 -0.42 4.08 -14.34
N LYS A 114 -0.07 4.76 -13.25
CA LYS A 114 -0.31 4.24 -11.89
C LYS A 114 -1.80 4.18 -11.61
N TYR A 115 -2.19 3.23 -10.79
CA TYR A 115 -3.55 3.14 -10.28
C TYR A 115 -3.79 4.20 -9.20
N ILE A 116 -5.01 4.70 -9.14
CA ILE A 116 -5.52 5.57 -8.10
C ILE A 116 -6.60 4.86 -7.31
N ILE A 117 -6.65 5.14 -6.02
CA ILE A 117 -7.74 4.78 -5.13
C ILE A 117 -8.55 6.04 -4.90
N LYS A 118 -9.81 6.06 -5.35
CA LYS A 118 -10.70 7.21 -5.23
C LYS A 118 -11.88 6.88 -4.32
N ASN A 119 -12.18 7.79 -3.39
CA ASN A 119 -13.42 7.73 -2.63
C ASN A 119 -14.53 8.46 -3.41
N THR A 120 -15.52 7.73 -3.93
CA THR A 120 -16.67 8.35 -4.63
C THR A 120 -17.91 8.52 -3.73
N ARG A 121 -17.79 8.20 -2.44
CA ARG A 121 -18.85 8.42 -1.45
C ARG A 121 -18.89 9.89 -1.02
N ASN A 122 -20.02 10.30 -0.47
CA ASN A 122 -20.23 11.62 0.12
C ASN A 122 -19.77 11.71 1.59
N GLU A 123 -19.00 10.73 2.07
CA GLU A 123 -18.45 10.65 3.42
C GLU A 123 -17.00 10.16 3.36
N SER A 124 -16.17 10.55 4.34
CA SER A 124 -14.78 10.06 4.43
C SER A 124 -14.72 8.56 4.65
N GLN A 125 -13.74 7.90 4.04
CA GLN A 125 -13.52 6.44 4.17
C GLN A 125 -12.08 6.15 4.59
N ASN A 126 -11.92 5.26 5.56
CA ASN A 126 -10.67 4.74 6.07
C ASN A 126 -10.33 3.48 5.27
N ILE A 127 -9.20 3.56 4.58
CA ILE A 127 -8.74 2.54 3.66
C ILE A 127 -7.47 1.93 4.23
N ILE A 128 -7.40 0.60 4.19
CA ILE A 128 -6.19 -0.16 4.49
C ILE A 128 -5.82 -0.92 3.22
N ILE A 129 -4.56 -0.80 2.80
CA ILE A 129 -4.06 -1.49 1.61
C ILE A 129 -2.79 -2.28 1.90
N THR A 130 -2.65 -3.36 1.17
CA THR A 130 -1.37 -4.00 0.86
C THR A 130 -1.25 -4.08 -0.66
N PHE A 131 -0.17 -3.56 -1.23
CA PHE A 131 0.12 -3.61 -2.65
C PHE A 131 1.52 -4.18 -2.87
N ILE A 132 1.59 -5.21 -3.71
CA ILE A 132 2.83 -5.91 -4.08
C ILE A 132 3.02 -5.71 -5.58
N GLU A 133 4.16 -5.16 -6.02
CA GLU A 133 4.51 -4.98 -7.44
C GLU A 133 4.50 -6.30 -8.25
#